data_AF-A0A969MUL2-F1
#
_entry.id   AF-A0A969MUL2-F1
#
_cell.length_a   1.000
_cell.length_b   1.000
_cell.length_c   1.000
_cell.angle_alpha   90.00
_cell.angle_beta   90.00
_cell.angle_gamma   90.00
#
_symmetry.space_group_name_H-M   'P 1'
#
loop_
_entity.id
_entity.type
_entity.pdbx_description
1 polymer ?
#
loop_
_entity_poly.entity_id
_entity_poly.type
_entity_poly.pdbx_seq_one_letter_code
_entity_poly.pdbx_strand_id
1 'polypeptide(L)' 'PRVADIKIIRRGKARRAKLYYLRDRVGKATRLKQRFDRAL' A
#
# COMPACT_ATOMS: atom_id res chain seq x y z
N PRO A 1 15.94 15.76 -12.95
CA PRO A 1 14.49 15.48 -12.81
C PRO A 1 14.16 14.01 -13.09
N ARG A 2 13.91 13.18 -12.06
CA ARG A 2 13.65 11.74 -12.23
C ARG A 2 12.17 11.34 -12.10
N VAL A 3 11.36 12.13 -11.40
CA VAL A 3 9.91 11.89 -11.25
C VAL A 3 9.20 13.24 -11.40
N ALA A 4 8.14 13.26 -12.20
CA ALA A 4 7.37 14.46 -12.52
C ALA A 4 6.07 14.57 -11.70
N ASP A 5 5.33 13.47 -11.53
CA ASP A 5 4.08 13.43 -10.76
C ASP A 5 3.81 12.01 -10.22
N ILE A 6 2.99 11.91 -9.17
CA ILE A 6 2.56 10.65 -8.55
C ILE A 6 1.05 10.69 -8.28
N LYS A 7 0.30 9.83 -8.99
CA LYS A 7 -1.13 9.61 -8.77
C LYS A 7 -1.38 8.43 -7.82
N ILE A 8 -2.19 8.66 -6.78
CA ILE A 8 -2.60 7.60 -5.86
C ILE A 8 -3.74 6.81 -6.49
N ILE A 9 -3.52 5.52 -6.75
CA ILE A 9 -4.54 4.63 -7.34
C ILE A 9 -5.42 3.99 -6.25
N ARG A 10 -4.82 3.59 -5.12
CA ARG A 10 -5.52 2.90 -4.03
C ARG A 10 -4.82 3.10 -2.70
N ARG A 11 -5.60 3.29 -1.63
CA ARG A 11 -5.09 3.38 -0.26
C ARG A 11 -5.26 2.04 0.46
N GLY A 12 -4.16 1.51 0.98
CA GLY A 12 -4.14 0.28 1.78
C GLY A 12 -4.16 0.57 3.29
N LYS A 13 -4.79 -0.31 4.07
CA LYS A 13 -4.75 -0.29 5.53
C LYS A 13 -3.54 -1.09 6.02
N ALA A 14 -2.61 -0.43 6.70
CA ALA A 14 -1.47 -1.04 7.37
C ALA A 14 -1.31 -0.45 8.78
N ARG A 15 -0.85 -1.26 9.74
CA ARG A 15 -0.55 -0.82 11.11
C ARG A 15 0.93 -0.46 11.30
N ARG A 16 1.83 -1.13 10.59
CA ARG A 16 3.28 -0.89 10.66
C ARG A 16 3.68 0.12 9.59
N ALA A 17 4.54 1.08 9.93
CA ALA A 17 5.08 2.05 8.98
C ALA A 17 6.00 1.40 7.94
N LYS A 18 6.83 0.43 8.36
CA LYS A 18 7.68 -0.36 7.47
C LYS A 18 6.99 -1.69 7.13
N LEU A 19 6.83 -1.96 5.83
CA LEU A 19 6.12 -3.13 5.31
C LEU A 19 7.03 -4.34 5.01
N TYR A 20 8.15 -4.47 5.72
CA TYR A 20 9.11 -5.56 5.47
C TYR A 20 8.52 -6.95 5.70
N TYR A 21 7.54 -7.05 6.59
CA TYR A 21 6.79 -8.29 6.84
C TYR A 21 5.98 -8.79 5.63
N LEU A 22 5.83 -7.98 4.58
CA LEU A 22 5.22 -8.42 3.32
C LEU A 22 6.21 -9.15 2.42
N ARG A 23 7.52 -9.00 2.64
CA ARG A 23 8.55 -9.64 1.80
C ARG A 23 8.53 -11.15 1.91
N ASP A 24 8.26 -11.66 3.11
CA ASP A 24 8.19 -13.10 3.37
C ASP A 24 6.81 -13.70 3.06
N ARG A 25 5.84 -12.88 2.61
CA ARG A 25 4.46 -13.31 2.31
C ARG A 25 4.25 -13.42 0.81
N VAL A 26 3.58 -14.49 0.40
CA VAL A 26 3.25 -14.75 -1.01
C VAL A 26 1.75 -14.90 -1.27
N GLY A 27 1.35 -14.57 -2.50
CA GLY A 27 0.00 -14.76 -3.00
C GLY A 27 -1.07 -13.97 -2.26
N LYS A 28 -2.09 -14.67 -1.74
CA LYS A 28 -3.22 -14.04 -1.05
C LYS A 28 -2.82 -13.35 0.26
N ALA A 29 -1.74 -13.81 0.90
CA ALA A 29 -1.28 -13.31 2.20
C ALA A 29 -0.64 -11.91 2.15
N THR A 30 -0.17 -11.48 0.97
CA THR A 30 0.44 -10.17 0.76
C THR A 30 -0.61 -9.06 0.58
N ARG A 31 -1.88 -9.43 0.30
CA ARG A 31 -2.94 -8.47 -0.04
C ARG A 31 -3.36 -7.65 1.19
N LEU A 32 -3.23 -6.33 1.09
CA LEU A 32 -3.75 -5.40 2.09
C LEU A 32 -5.22 -5.07 1.83
N LYS A 33 -5.97 -4.84 2.92
CA LYS A 33 -7.36 -4.34 2.85
C LYS A 33 -7.37 -2.88 2.41
N GLN A 34 -8.42 -2.47 1.70
CA GLN A 34 -8.59 -1.08 1.29
C GLN A 34 -8.93 -0.21 2.50
N ARG A 35 -8.43 1.02 2.48
CA ARG A 35 -8.78 2.07 3.42
C ARG A 35 -9.79 3.01 2.75
N PHE A 36 -10.91 3.28 3.42
CA PHE A 36 -12.03 4.09 2.92
C PHE A 36 -12.17 5.43 3.66
N ASP A 37 -11.10 5.91 4.28
CA ASP A 37 -11.16 7.06 5.18
C ASP A 37 -11.13 8.42 4.46
N ARG A 38 -10.70 8.46 3.21
CA ARG A 38 -10.59 9.68 2.40
C ARG A 38 -10.96 9.38 0.95
N ALA A 39 -11.58 10.35 0.30
CA ALA A 39 -11.72 10.35 -1.15
C ALA A 39 -10.33 10.39 -1.82
N LEU A 40 -10.24 9.84 -3.04
CA LEU A 40 -9.00 9.80 -3.82
C LEU A 40 -8.67 11.17 -4.41
#